data_AF-A0A259D145-F1
#
_entry.id   AF-A0A259D145-F1
#
_cell.length_a   1.000
_cell.length_b   1.000
_cell.length_c   1.000
_cell.angle_alpha   90.00
_cell.angle_beta   90.00
_cell.angle_gamma   90.00
#
_symmetry.space_group_name_H-M   'P 1'
#
loop_
_entity.id
_entity.type
_entity.pdbx_description
1 polymer ?
#
loop_
_entity_poly.entity_id
_entity_poly.type
_entity_poly.pdbx_seq_one_letter_code
_entity_poly.pdbx_strand_id
1 'polypeptide(L)'
;MSSIYLENRLVVRGKTGERDVIPRVNCKAWIDRVLARRKAEGAISNDYLFVMPSGGRIISLGDQFNAVLEAGHIVTNTFDQKFTLYSLRHLYAVQALRKGISVYAVARNMGTSVEIIQQYYGSHATPVTFATDLRGNPPIFNGLHS
;
A
#
# COMPACT_ATOMS: atom_id res chain seq x y z
N MET A 1 2.62 -13.92 -16.86
CA MET A 1 2.50 -13.30 -15.51
C MET A 1 2.57 -11.77 -15.49
N SER A 2 2.79 -11.07 -16.61
CA SER A 2 2.95 -9.60 -16.67
C SER A 2 1.65 -8.76 -16.71
N SER A 3 0.47 -9.37 -16.91
CA SER A 3 -0.75 -8.61 -17.22
C SER A 3 -1.42 -7.92 -16.01
N ILE A 4 -1.34 -8.50 -14.81
CA ILE A 4 -2.07 -7.99 -13.62
C ILE A 4 -1.41 -6.73 -13.02
N TYR A 5 -0.10 -6.56 -13.24
CA TYR A 5 0.67 -5.44 -12.69
C TYR A 5 0.35 -4.10 -13.37
N LEU A 6 0.04 -4.12 -14.67
CA LEU A 6 -0.32 -2.92 -15.43
C LEU A 6 -1.74 -2.45 -15.10
N GLU A 7 -2.65 -3.38 -14.78
CA GLU A 7 -4.07 -3.08 -14.60
C GLU A 7 -4.41 -2.42 -13.25
N ASN A 8 -3.48 -2.43 -12.29
CA ASN A 8 -3.64 -1.82 -10.98
C ASN A 8 -2.68 -0.64 -10.75
N ARG A 9 -2.28 0.10 -11.78
CA ARG A 9 -1.36 1.25 -11.61
C ARG A 9 -2.14 2.53 -11.30
N LEU A 10 -1.84 3.18 -10.18
CA LEU A 10 -2.32 4.52 -9.85
C LEU A 10 -1.20 5.54 -9.99
N VAL A 11 -1.45 6.62 -10.71
CA VAL A 11 -0.50 7.72 -10.85
C VAL A 11 -0.77 8.75 -9.76
N VAL A 12 0.23 9.01 -8.92
CA VAL A 12 0.14 10.00 -7.84
C VAL A 12 1.12 11.14 -8.11
N ARG A 13 0.59 12.35 -8.25
CA ARG A 13 1.37 13.59 -8.33
C ARG A 13 1.50 14.21 -6.95
N GLY A 14 2.73 14.35 -6.46
CA GLY A 14 3.02 14.98 -5.18
C GLY A 14 4.12 16.04 -5.29
N LYS A 15 4.56 16.55 -4.14
CA LYS A 15 5.62 17.57 -4.03
C LYS A 15 6.96 17.14 -4.64
N THR A 16 7.23 15.83 -4.66
CA THR A 16 8.46 15.23 -5.18
C THR A 16 8.32 14.68 -6.60
N GLY A 17 7.24 15.03 -7.32
CA GLY A 17 6.99 14.60 -8.69
C GLY A 17 5.90 13.55 -8.83
N GLU A 18 5.78 13.00 -10.04
CA GLU A 18 4.84 11.95 -10.38
C GLU A 18 5.44 10.58 -10.02
N ARG A 19 4.65 9.73 -9.36
CA ARG A 19 5.04 8.37 -9.04
C ARG A 19 3.93 7.38 -9.31
N ASP A 20 4.34 6.19 -9.67
CA ASP A 20 3.46 5.05 -9.79
C ASP A 20 3.29 4.40 -8.43
N VAL A 21 2.03 4.30 -8.02
CA VAL A 21 1.62 3.56 -6.84
C VAL A 21 0.88 2.32 -7.30
N ILE A 22 1.37 1.17 -6.87
CA ILE A 22 0.73 -0.12 -7.06
C ILE A 22 -0.01 -0.43 -5.75
N PRO A 23 -1.35 -0.29 -5.72
CA PRO A 23 -2.15 -0.68 -4.59
C PRO A 23 -2.29 -2.21 -4.55
N ARG A 24 -2.88 -2.72 -3.48
CA ARG A 24 -3.22 -4.14 -3.39
C ARG A 24 -4.27 -4.50 -4.43
N VAL A 25 -4.26 -5.76 -4.89
CA VAL A 25 -5.15 -6.28 -5.94
C VAL A 25 -6.65 -6.05 -5.68
N ASN A 26 -7.08 -6.00 -4.43
CA ASN A 26 -8.46 -5.75 -4.03
C ASN A 26 -8.87 -4.26 -4.12
N CYS A 27 -7.91 -3.36 -4.30
CA CYS A 27 -8.15 -1.92 -4.36
C CYS A 27 -8.95 -1.54 -5.60
N LYS A 28 -8.67 -2.14 -6.76
CA LYS A 28 -9.42 -1.86 -7.99
C LYS A 28 -10.91 -2.17 -7.85
N ALA A 29 -11.25 -3.37 -7.37
CA ALA A 29 -12.65 -3.74 -7.14
C ALA A 29 -13.37 -2.77 -6.19
N TRP A 30 -12.66 -2.27 -5.18
CA TRP A 30 -13.21 -1.27 -4.27
C TRP A 30 -13.37 0.12 -4.95
N ILE A 31 -12.38 0.56 -5.73
CA ILE A 31 -12.44 1.81 -6.50
C ILE A 31 -13.60 1.75 -7.50
N ASP A 32 -13.73 0.66 -8.25
CA ASP A 32 -14.80 0.43 -9.22
C ASP A 32 -16.18 0.52 -8.56
N ARG A 33 -16.33 -0.07 -7.37
CA ARG A 33 -17.56 0.01 -6.57
C ARG A 33 -17.88 1.44 -6.15
N VAL A 34 -16.87 2.19 -5.69
CA VAL A 34 -17.05 3.60 -5.29
C VAL A 34 -17.40 4.46 -6.51
N LEU A 35 -16.73 4.26 -7.65
CA LEU A 35 -17.02 4.96 -8.90
C LEU A 35 -18.45 4.69 -9.39
N ALA A 36 -18.91 3.45 -9.34
CA ALA A 36 -20.28 3.08 -9.71
C ALA A 36 -21.31 3.83 -8.84
N ARG A 37 -21.06 3.89 -7.52
CA ARG A 37 -21.91 4.66 -6.60
C ARG A 37 -21.89 6.16 -6.93
N ARG A 38 -20.71 6.76 -7.15
CA ARG A 38 -20.57 8.19 -7.50
C ARG A 38 -21.30 8.54 -8.79
N LYS A 39 -21.23 7.67 -9.81
CA LYS A 39 -21.98 7.84 -11.06
C LYS A 39 -23.50 7.80 -10.83
N ALA A 40 -23.98 6.89 -9.99
CA ALA A 40 -25.39 6.83 -9.62
C ALA A 40 -25.85 8.07 -8.83
N GLU A 41 -24.97 8.69 -8.05
CA GLU A 41 -25.18 9.97 -7.37
C GLU A 41 -25.08 11.20 -8.31
N GLY A 42 -24.85 11.00 -9.62
CA GLY A 42 -24.80 12.06 -10.62
C GLY A 42 -23.43 12.73 -10.82
N ALA A 43 -22.34 12.12 -10.32
CA ALA A 43 -20.99 12.66 -10.51
C ALA A 43 -20.59 12.70 -11.99
N ILE A 44 -19.97 13.80 -12.41
CA ILE A 44 -19.47 14.02 -13.77
C ILE A 44 -17.99 13.62 -13.90
N SER A 45 -17.52 13.54 -15.15
CA SER A 45 -16.10 13.29 -15.42
C SER A 45 -15.24 14.37 -14.76
N ASN A 46 -14.19 13.96 -14.03
CA ASN A 46 -13.27 14.80 -13.24
C ASN A 46 -13.77 15.23 -11.84
N ASP A 47 -14.89 14.70 -11.35
CA ASP A 47 -15.28 14.87 -9.95
C ASP A 47 -14.36 14.13 -8.98
N TYR A 48 -14.35 14.59 -7.73
CA TYR A 48 -13.63 13.92 -6.66
C TYR A 48 -14.21 12.51 -6.38
N LEU A 49 -13.30 11.52 -6.32
CA LEU A 49 -13.65 10.15 -5.93
C LEU A 49 -14.11 10.08 -4.46
N PHE A 50 -13.48 10.88 -3.60
CA PHE A 50 -13.79 10.98 -2.18
C PHE A 50 -14.38 12.35 -1.89
N VAL A 51 -15.63 12.35 -1.44
CA VAL A 51 -16.39 13.55 -1.07
C VAL A 51 -16.98 13.37 0.33
N MET A 52 -17.17 14.49 1.01
CA MET A 52 -18.00 14.55 2.22
C MET A 52 -19.47 14.27 1.84
N PRO A 53 -20.35 13.90 2.81
CA PRO A 53 -21.78 13.76 2.55
C PRO A 53 -22.44 15.02 1.94
N SER A 54 -21.87 16.19 2.22
CA SER A 54 -22.27 17.47 1.61
C SER A 54 -21.79 17.68 0.17
N GLY A 55 -21.08 16.73 -0.43
CA GLY A 55 -20.50 16.81 -1.77
C GLY A 55 -19.15 17.55 -1.85
N GLY A 56 -18.71 18.18 -0.76
CA GLY A 56 -17.44 18.90 -0.70
C GLY A 56 -16.20 18.00 -0.65
N ARG A 57 -15.03 18.58 -0.88
CA ARG A 57 -13.74 17.89 -0.74
C ARG A 57 -13.51 17.45 0.71
N ILE A 58 -12.93 16.27 0.90
CA ILE A 58 -12.47 15.85 2.23
C ILE A 58 -11.29 16.73 2.66
N ILE A 59 -11.46 17.42 3.78
CA ILE A 59 -10.46 18.33 4.36
C ILE A 59 -9.49 17.56 5.26
N SER A 60 -10.01 16.63 6.07
CA SER A 60 -9.25 15.78 6.99
C SER A 60 -9.80 14.36 6.99
N LEU A 61 -8.91 13.38 6.81
CA LEU A 61 -9.21 11.97 7.05
C LEU A 61 -8.80 11.52 8.46
N GLY A 62 -8.03 12.35 9.19
CA GLY A 62 -7.49 12.00 10.49
C GLY A 62 -8.60 11.84 11.53
N ASP A 63 -9.56 12.75 11.54
CA ASP A 63 -10.67 12.74 12.50
C ASP A 63 -11.63 11.58 12.25
N GLN A 64 -11.90 11.28 10.97
CA GLN A 64 -12.68 10.12 10.58
C GLN A 64 -11.99 8.82 11.00
N PHE A 65 -10.67 8.74 10.84
CA PHE A 65 -9.91 7.59 11.28
C PHE A 65 -9.93 7.43 12.81
N ASN A 66 -9.78 8.52 13.56
CA ASN A 66 -9.89 8.50 15.02
C ASN A 66 -11.25 7.99 15.48
N ALA A 67 -12.35 8.46 14.87
CA ALA A 67 -13.69 8.00 15.20
C ALA A 67 -13.86 6.48 14.97
N VAL A 68 -13.27 5.94 13.89
CA VAL A 68 -13.27 4.49 13.63
C VAL A 68 -12.47 3.71 14.69
N LEU A 69 -11.32 4.24 15.11
CA LEU A 69 -10.50 3.61 16.15
C LEU A 69 -11.22 3.60 17.51
N GLU A 70 -11.90 4.70 17.85
CA GLU A 70 -12.69 4.83 19.06
C GLU A 70 -13.87 3.85 19.06
N ALA A 71 -14.61 3.77 17.95
CA ALA A 71 -15.70 2.81 17.78
C ALA A 71 -15.22 1.35 17.83
N GLY A 72 -13.99 1.08 17.40
CA GLY A 72 -13.37 -0.24 17.46
C GLY A 72 -12.66 -0.55 18.78
N HIS A 73 -12.64 0.37 19.75
CA HIS A 73 -11.89 0.25 21.01
C HIS A 73 -10.39 -0.06 20.83
N ILE A 74 -9.78 0.44 19.75
CA ILE A 74 -8.38 0.19 19.37
C ILE A 74 -7.62 1.49 19.16
N VAL A 75 -7.74 2.44 20.10
CA VAL A 75 -7.22 3.80 19.95
C VAL A 75 -5.69 3.85 20.05
N THR A 76 -5.10 3.03 20.92
CA THR A 76 -3.67 3.03 21.21
C THR A 76 -3.02 1.67 20.99
N ASN A 77 -1.72 1.67 20.75
CA ASN A 77 -0.91 0.45 20.69
C ASN A 77 -0.45 0.02 22.10
N THR A 78 0.33 -1.07 22.19
CA THR A 78 0.89 -1.60 23.44
C THR A 78 1.81 -0.62 24.18
N PHE A 79 2.29 0.42 23.51
CA PHE A 79 3.13 1.49 24.08
C PHE A 79 2.32 2.77 24.37
N ASP A 80 0.99 2.66 24.39
CA ASP A 80 0.04 3.76 24.62
C ASP A 80 0.13 4.90 23.58
N GLN A 81 0.67 4.61 22.39
CA GLN A 81 0.73 5.58 21.30
C GLN A 81 -0.54 5.49 20.45
N LYS A 82 -1.15 6.65 20.17
CA LYS A 82 -2.36 6.76 19.35
C LYS A 82 -2.09 6.30 17.92
N PHE A 83 -2.96 5.46 17.38
CA PHE A 83 -2.91 5.12 15.96
C PHE A 83 -3.31 6.32 15.10
N THR A 84 -2.61 6.49 13.97
CA THR A 84 -2.88 7.54 12.99
C THR A 84 -2.96 6.93 11.59
N LEU A 85 -3.34 7.72 10.59
CA LEU A 85 -3.26 7.28 9.19
C LEU A 85 -1.85 6.81 8.79
N TYR A 86 -0.81 7.36 9.42
CA TYR A 86 0.57 6.93 9.20
C TYR A 86 0.80 5.49 9.70
N SER A 87 0.10 5.05 10.74
CA SER A 87 0.12 3.67 11.22
C SER A 87 -0.35 2.67 10.15
N LEU A 88 -1.32 3.04 9.31
CA LEU A 88 -1.74 2.21 8.18
C LEU A 88 -0.63 2.05 7.13
N ARG A 89 0.15 3.11 6.91
CA ARG A 89 1.34 3.06 6.04
C ARG A 89 2.40 2.11 6.63
N HIS A 90 2.62 2.12 7.94
CA HIS A 90 3.50 1.14 8.59
C HIS A 90 2.98 -0.29 8.43
N LEU A 91 1.68 -0.49 8.64
CA LEU A 91 1.04 -1.79 8.48
C LEU A 91 1.18 -2.33 7.05
N TYR A 92 1.11 -1.47 6.04
CA TYR A 92 1.37 -1.84 4.64
C TYR A 92 2.82 -2.30 4.44
N ALA A 93 3.80 -1.51 4.91
CA ALA A 93 5.22 -1.83 4.77
C ALA A 93 5.57 -3.19 5.39
N VAL A 94 5.13 -3.42 6.64
CA VAL A 94 5.36 -4.67 7.35
C VAL A 94 4.72 -5.86 6.63
N GLN A 95 3.48 -5.72 6.15
CA GLN A 95 2.82 -6.79 5.39
C GLN A 95 3.53 -7.09 4.06
N ALA A 96 4.05 -6.08 3.38
CA ALA A 96 4.80 -6.26 2.13
C ALA A 96 6.12 -7.00 2.38
N LEU A 97 6.88 -6.59 3.39
CA LEU A 97 8.15 -7.23 3.76
C LEU A 97 7.96 -8.68 4.21
N ARG A 98 6.91 -8.96 5.02
CA ARG A 98 6.55 -10.32 5.43
C ARG A 98 6.19 -11.25 4.26
N LYS A 99 5.75 -10.69 3.13
CA LYS A 99 5.48 -11.42 1.88
C LYS A 99 6.72 -11.59 1.00
N GLY A 100 7.88 -11.17 1.48
CA GLY A 100 9.14 -11.23 0.73
C GLY A 100 9.27 -10.18 -0.38
N ILE A 101 8.45 -9.13 -0.37
CA ILE A 101 8.63 -8.02 -1.32
C ILE A 101 9.92 -7.27 -0.95
N SER A 102 10.76 -7.00 -1.95
CA SER A 102 12.03 -6.33 -1.73
C SER A 102 11.85 -4.95 -1.09
N VAL A 103 12.76 -4.60 -0.18
CA VAL A 103 12.80 -3.31 0.52
C VAL A 103 12.80 -2.16 -0.48
N TYR A 104 13.53 -2.30 -1.59
CA TYR A 104 13.58 -1.33 -2.67
C TYR A 104 12.20 -1.08 -3.31
N ALA A 105 11.45 -2.15 -3.62
CA ALA A 105 10.13 -2.02 -4.20
C ALA A 105 9.14 -1.35 -3.24
N VAL A 106 9.21 -1.67 -1.94
CA VAL A 106 8.39 -1.03 -0.90
C VAL A 106 8.73 0.46 -0.77
N ALA A 107 10.02 0.81 -0.71
CA ALA A 107 10.51 2.18 -0.63
C ALA A 107 10.02 3.03 -1.82
N ARG A 108 10.16 2.51 -3.05
CA ARG A 108 9.70 3.16 -4.28
C ARG A 108 8.19 3.39 -4.27
N ASN A 109 7.40 2.39 -3.87
CA ASN A 109 5.94 2.51 -3.83
C ASN A 109 5.46 3.52 -2.77
N MET A 110 6.13 3.56 -1.61
CA MET A 110 5.79 4.47 -0.52
C MET A 110 6.32 5.90 -0.72
N GLY A 111 7.29 6.08 -1.61
CA GLY A 111 7.96 7.38 -1.83
C GLY A 111 8.86 7.77 -0.66
N THR A 112 9.59 6.81 -0.08
CA THR A 112 10.56 7.01 1.00
C THR A 112 11.89 6.33 0.64
N SER A 113 12.94 6.56 1.43
CA SER A 113 14.26 5.98 1.16
C SER A 113 14.36 4.53 1.67
N VAL A 114 15.27 3.75 1.08
CA VAL A 114 15.54 2.37 1.49
C VAL A 114 16.05 2.34 2.93
N GLU A 115 16.90 3.29 3.29
CA GLU A 115 17.49 3.45 4.62
C GLU A 115 16.40 3.67 5.66
N ILE A 116 15.40 4.50 5.36
CA ILE A 116 14.25 4.73 6.25
C ILE A 116 13.45 3.43 6.43
N ILE A 117 13.17 2.68 5.37
CA ILE A 117 12.49 1.38 5.50
C ILE A 117 13.33 0.40 6.34
N GLN A 118 14.65 0.32 6.13
CA GLN A 118 15.53 -0.55 6.90
C GLN A 118 15.60 -0.13 8.38
N GLN A 119 15.64 1.17 8.67
CA GLN A 119 15.68 1.67 10.04
C GLN A 119 14.38 1.33 10.80
N TYR A 120 13.21 1.51 10.17
CA TYR A 120 11.92 1.27 10.82
C TYR A 120 11.47 -0.19 10.81
N TYR A 121 11.91 -0.99 9.83
CA TYR A 121 11.39 -2.35 9.62
C TYR A 121 12.47 -3.42 9.38
N GLY A 122 13.76 -3.07 9.46
CA GLY A 122 14.86 -4.00 9.20
C GLY A 122 14.85 -5.24 10.10
N SER A 123 14.32 -5.12 11.32
CA SER A 123 14.11 -6.25 12.24
C SER A 123 13.01 -7.24 11.79
N HIS A 124 12.13 -6.81 10.88
CA HIS A 124 10.99 -7.59 10.38
C HIS A 124 11.21 -8.11 8.95
N ALA A 125 12.26 -7.67 8.27
CA ALA A 125 12.69 -8.26 7.00
C ALA A 125 13.35 -9.60 7.33
N THR A 126 12.59 -10.68 7.23
CA THR A 126 13.05 -12.03 7.58
C THR A 126 14.37 -12.39 6.88
N PRO A 127 15.38 -12.92 7.62
CA PRO A 127 16.66 -13.34 7.07
C PRO A 127 16.56 -14.36 5.93
N VAL A 128 15.46 -15.13 5.91
CA VAL A 128 15.22 -16.18 4.91
C VAL A 128 15.11 -15.60 3.50
N THR A 129 14.49 -14.43 3.33
CA THR A 129 14.31 -13.81 2.01
C THR A 129 15.65 -13.34 1.43
N PHE A 130 16.48 -12.73 2.27
CA PHE A 130 17.86 -12.37 1.88
C PHE A 130 18.71 -13.60 1.60
N ALA A 131 18.54 -14.67 2.38
CA ALA A 131 19.28 -15.92 2.16
C ALA A 131 18.92 -16.58 0.83
N THR A 132 17.66 -16.51 0.38
CA THR A 132 17.24 -17.03 -0.94
C THR A 132 17.81 -16.19 -2.08
N ASP A 133 17.77 -14.86 -1.98
CA ASP A 133 18.31 -13.96 -3.01
C ASP A 133 19.85 -14.01 -3.07
N LEU A 134 20.53 -14.16 -1.93
CA LEU A 134 22.00 -14.24 -1.84
C LEU A 134 22.56 -15.63 -2.18
N ARG A 135 21.81 -16.71 -1.99
CA ARG A 135 22.27 -18.06 -2.38
C ARG A 135 22.31 -18.27 -3.89
N GLY A 136 21.61 -17.44 -4.66
CA GLY A 136 21.37 -17.68 -6.07
C GLY A 136 20.41 -18.86 -6.28
N ASN A 137 19.48 -18.73 -7.21
CA ASN A 137 18.70 -19.89 -7.64
C ASN A 137 19.66 -20.91 -8.27
N PRO A 138 19.63 -22.19 -7.89
CA PRO A 138 20.43 -23.19 -8.57
C PRO A 138 20.03 -23.22 -10.05
N PRO A 139 21.00 -23.29 -10.98
CA PRO A 139 20.69 -23.43 -12.39
C PRO A 139 19.84 -24.69 -12.56
N ILE A 140 18.66 -24.52 -13.16
CA ILE A 140 17.82 -25.61 -13.65
C ILE A 140 18.59 -26.33 -14.76
N PHE A 141 19.36 -27.35 -14.40
CA PHE A 141 19.86 -28.33 -15.36
C PHE A 141 18.68 -29.21 -15.78
N ASN A 142 18.05 -28.86 -16.91
CA ASN A 142 17.18 -29.79 -17.62
C ASN A 142 18.06 -30.92 -18.16
N GLY A 143 18.17 -32.00 -17.39
CA GLY A 143 18.81 -33.23 -17.81
C GLY A 143 18.10 -33.81 -19.03
N LEU A 144 18.87 -34.02 -20.10
CA LEU A 144 18.48 -34.81 -21.26
C LEU A 144 18.02 -36.19 -20.79
N HIS A 145 16.79 -36.57 -21.17
CA HIS A 145 16.44 -37.97 -21.30
C HIS A 145 16.97 -38.44 -22.66
N SER A 146 17.95 -39.34 -22.61
CA SER A 146 18.35 -40.25 -23.68
C SER A 146 17.23 -41.23 -24.02
#